data_AF-A0A420YAA5-F1
#
_entry.id   AF-A0A420YAA5-F1
#
_cell.length_a   1.000
_cell.length_b   1.000
_cell.length_c   1.000
_cell.angle_alpha   90.00
_cell.angle_beta   90.00
_cell.angle_gamma   90.00
#
_symmetry.space_group_name_H-M   'P 1'
#
loop_
_entity.id
_entity.type
_entity.pdbx_description
1 polymer ?
#
loop_
_entity_poly.entity_id
_entity_poly.type
_entity_poly.pdbx_seq_one_letter_code
_entity_poly.pdbx_strand_id
1 'polypeptide(L)'
;MSFDRVLAKQVVGTAFKDGKLITLSVATETSYWKRSDSTVAPVAEVLERSLAGYRTPLPVGTTEIAVRESGHVSPADSRDHLTVVCIKESGDAETVHIPVSKN
;
A
#
# COMPACT_ATOMS: atom_id res chain seq x y z
N MET A 1 -2.89 9.79 -16.94
CA MET A 1 -2.89 8.54 -16.14
C MET A 1 -2.69 8.95 -14.69
N SER A 2 -3.75 8.99 -13.90
CA SER A 2 -3.71 9.53 -12.53
C SER A 2 -3.82 8.39 -11.55
N PHE A 3 -2.71 7.72 -11.25
CA PHE A 3 -2.67 6.79 -10.13
C PHE A 3 -2.33 7.60 -8.87
N ASP A 4 -3.36 8.33 -8.45
CA ASP A 4 -3.57 9.06 -7.19
C ASP A 4 -2.41 9.89 -6.68
N ARG A 5 -1.75 10.58 -7.62
CA ARG A 5 -0.92 11.75 -7.37
C ARG A 5 0.23 11.50 -6.38
N VAL A 6 0.67 10.25 -6.21
CA VAL A 6 1.91 9.92 -5.50
C VAL A 6 3.07 10.52 -6.31
N LEU A 7 3.72 11.54 -5.74
CA LEU A 7 4.83 12.27 -6.36
C LEU A 7 6.18 11.67 -5.96
N ALA A 8 6.27 11.17 -4.72
CA ALA A 8 7.46 10.51 -4.20
C ALA A 8 7.06 9.35 -3.29
N LYS A 9 7.90 8.32 -3.26
CA LYS A 9 7.74 7.12 -2.43
C LYS A 9 9.11 6.57 -2.05
N GLN A 10 9.15 5.86 -0.93
CA GLN A 10 10.33 5.17 -0.44
C GLN A 10 10.08 3.66 -0.47
N VAL A 11 11.00 2.90 -1.06
CA VAL A 11 10.99 1.44 -0.99
C VAL A 11 11.38 1.03 0.43
N VAL A 12 10.57 0.15 1.02
CA VAL A 12 10.72 -0.28 2.42
C VAL A 12 11.02 -1.78 2.54
N GLY A 13 10.75 -2.57 1.51
CA GLY A 13 11.05 -3.99 1.52
C GLY A 13 10.45 -4.75 0.35
N THR A 14 10.37 -6.07 0.50
CA THR A 14 9.71 -6.97 -0.45
C THR A 14 8.89 -8.01 0.31
N ALA A 15 7.82 -8.50 -0.30
CA ALA A 15 7.00 -9.59 0.25
C ALA A 15 6.64 -10.60 -0.82
N PHE A 16 6.57 -11.88 -0.45
CA PHE A 16 6.11 -12.93 -1.36
C PHE A 16 4.59 -13.06 -1.26
N LYS A 17 3.89 -12.81 -2.37
CA LYS A 17 2.43 -12.84 -2.45
C LYS A 17 2.00 -13.34 -3.83
N ASP A 18 0.99 -14.20 -3.84
CA ASP A 18 0.40 -14.80 -5.04
C ASP A 18 1.46 -15.42 -5.98
N GLY A 19 2.48 -16.07 -5.38
CA GLY A 19 3.55 -16.75 -6.10
C GLY A 19 4.64 -15.83 -6.66
N LYS A 20 4.64 -14.54 -6.32
CA LYS A 20 5.59 -13.54 -6.83
C LYS A 20 6.21 -12.73 -5.70
N LEU A 21 7.42 -12.22 -5.96
CA LEU A 21 8.04 -11.22 -5.11
C LEU A 21 7.51 -9.84 -5.48
N ILE A 22 6.90 -9.15 -4.52
CA ILE A 22 6.29 -7.84 -4.68
C ILE A 22 7.13 -6.81 -3.91
N THR A 23 7.44 -5.69 -4.55
CA THR A 23 8.11 -4.57 -3.90
C THR A 23 7.13 -3.83 -3.00
N LEU A 24 7.52 -3.53 -1.77
CA LEU A 24 6.74 -2.72 -0.84
C LEU A 24 7.33 -1.32 -0.79
N SER A 25 6.48 -0.31 -0.93
CA SER A 25 6.87 1.08 -0.80
C SER A 25 5.82 1.88 -0.01
N VAL A 26 6.23 3.05 0.45
CA VAL A 26 5.39 3.98 1.19
C VAL A 26 5.47 5.34 0.51
N ALA A 27 4.33 5.91 0.14
CA ALA A 27 4.29 7.26 -0.42
C ALA A 27 4.83 8.27 0.60
N THR A 28 5.81 9.08 0.22
CA THR A 28 6.35 10.16 1.05
C THR A 28 5.78 11.51 0.64
N GLU A 29 5.28 11.62 -0.59
CA GLU A 29 4.65 12.83 -1.09
C GLU A 29 3.52 12.48 -2.05
N THR A 30 2.37 13.12 -1.86
CA THR A 30 1.28 13.16 -2.84
C THR A 30 1.00 14.61 -3.20
N SER A 31 0.16 14.89 -4.18
CA SER A 31 -0.24 16.29 -4.45
C SER A 31 -0.97 16.98 -3.30
N TYR A 32 -1.47 16.22 -2.32
CA TYR A 32 -2.30 16.74 -1.23
C TYR A 32 -1.53 16.90 0.07
N TRP A 33 -0.51 16.08 0.28
CA TRP A 33 0.24 16.06 1.53
C TRP A 33 1.65 15.54 1.33
N LYS A 34 2.51 15.89 2.28
CA LYS A 34 3.85 15.34 2.45
C LYS A 34 3.93 14.63 3.79
N ARG A 35 4.45 13.41 3.80
CA ARG A 35 4.64 12.58 4.98
C ARG A 35 6.05 12.79 5.51
N SER A 36 6.20 12.80 6.83
CA SER A 36 7.51 12.82 7.45
C SER A 36 8.18 11.45 7.31
N ASP A 37 9.48 11.43 7.03
CA ASP A 37 10.27 10.21 6.88
C ASP A 37 10.20 9.31 8.13
N SER A 38 10.03 9.90 9.31
CA SER A 38 9.85 9.16 10.57
C SER A 38 8.59 8.28 10.60
N THR A 39 7.61 8.56 9.75
CA THR A 39 6.35 7.80 9.65
C THR A 39 6.46 6.65 8.66
N VAL A 40 7.50 6.60 7.81
CA VAL A 40 7.66 5.57 6.78
C VAL A 40 7.84 4.18 7.40
N ALA A 41 8.74 4.05 8.38
CA ALA A 41 9.03 2.76 9.00
C ALA A 41 7.81 2.16 9.75
N PRO A 42 7.08 2.91 10.59
CA PRO A 42 5.84 2.40 11.20
C PRO A 42 4.79 1.97 10.17
N VAL A 43 4.63 2.69 9.07
CA VAL A 43 3.66 2.34 8.01
C VAL A 43 4.08 1.08 7.28
N ALA A 44 5.37 0.90 7.02
CA ALA A 44 5.91 -0.32 6.41
C ALA A 44 5.61 -1.55 7.27
N GLU A 45 5.84 -1.46 8.58
CA GLU A 45 5.59 -2.55 9.52
C GLU A 45 4.10 -2.96 9.55
N VAL A 46 3.19 -1.98 9.51
CA VAL A 46 1.75 -2.25 9.41
C VAL A 46 1.40 -2.90 8.07
N LEU A 47 2.00 -2.44 6.96
CA LEU A 47 1.78 -3.02 5.64
C LEU A 47 2.21 -4.49 5.59
N GLU A 48 3.42 -4.80 6.06
CA GLU A 48 3.97 -6.16 6.06
C GLU A 48 3.07 -7.12 6.84
N ARG A 49 2.65 -6.73 8.05
CA ARG A 49 1.71 -7.52 8.86
C ARG A 49 0.36 -7.70 8.18
N SER A 50 -0.17 -6.63 7.60
CA SER A 50 -1.49 -6.66 6.96
C SER A 50 -1.48 -7.53 5.71
N LEU A 51 -0.41 -7.46 4.90
CA LEU A 51 -0.23 -8.30 3.72
C LEU A 51 -0.07 -9.78 4.06
N ALA A 52 0.65 -10.10 5.14
CA ALA A 52 0.80 -11.49 5.59
C ALA A 52 -0.57 -12.15 5.92
N GLY A 53 -1.53 -11.38 6.43
CA GLY A 53 -2.90 -11.85 6.69
C GLY A 53 -3.85 -11.72 5.49
N TYR A 54 -3.47 -11.02 4.43
CA TYR A 54 -4.34 -10.68 3.31
C TYR A 54 -4.50 -11.85 2.33
N ARG A 55 -5.70 -12.45 2.33
CA ARG A 55 -6.01 -13.65 1.53
C ARG A 55 -6.50 -13.35 0.13
N THR A 56 -7.03 -12.15 -0.11
CA THR A 56 -7.49 -11.77 -1.44
C THR A 56 -6.31 -11.70 -2.40
N PRO A 57 -6.46 -12.17 -3.65
CA PRO A 57 -5.46 -11.96 -4.67
C PRO A 57 -5.25 -10.47 -4.96
N LEU A 58 -4.02 -10.09 -5.26
CA LEU A 58 -3.71 -8.77 -5.80
C LEU A 58 -4.20 -8.66 -7.26
N PRO A 59 -4.42 -7.43 -7.75
CA PRO A 59 -4.65 -7.21 -9.17
C PRO A 59 -3.58 -7.87 -10.04
N VAL A 60 -4.01 -8.49 -11.14
CA VAL A 60 -3.10 -9.22 -12.04
C VAL A 60 -1.99 -8.29 -12.54
N GLY A 61 -0.76 -8.80 -12.51
CA GLY A 61 0.42 -8.06 -12.97
C GLY A 61 1.01 -7.10 -11.94
N THR A 62 0.50 -7.06 -10.70
CA THR A 62 1.10 -6.25 -9.62
C THR A 62 2.56 -6.63 -9.41
N THR A 63 3.44 -5.63 -9.45
CA THR A 63 4.89 -5.74 -9.16
C THR A 63 5.28 -4.95 -7.92
N GLU A 64 4.48 -3.95 -7.55
CA GLU A 64 4.72 -3.10 -6.39
C GLU A 64 3.42 -2.73 -5.68
N ILE A 65 3.48 -2.65 -4.36
CA ILE A 65 2.42 -2.11 -3.50
C ILE A 65 2.95 -0.88 -2.78
N ALA A 66 2.34 0.27 -3.05
CA ALA A 66 2.67 1.53 -2.41
C ALA A 66 1.58 1.93 -1.40
N VAL A 67 1.91 2.09 -0.12
CA VAL A 67 0.96 2.64 0.86
C VAL A 67 0.75 4.12 0.58
N ARG A 68 -0.46 4.47 0.14
CA ARG A 68 -0.86 5.87 -0.02
C ARG A 68 -1.28 6.43 1.32
N GLU A 69 -2.28 5.85 1.96
CA GLU A 69 -2.81 6.34 3.25
C GLU A 69 -2.63 5.29 4.35
N SER A 70 -2.12 5.76 5.50
CA SER A 70 -2.10 4.99 6.74
C SER A 70 -3.52 4.70 7.21
N GLY A 71 -3.66 3.74 8.13
CA GLY A 71 -4.95 3.22 8.61
C GLY A 71 -5.99 4.32 8.86
N HIS A 72 -7.14 4.21 8.20
CA HIS A 72 -8.29 5.05 8.49
C HIS A 72 -9.58 4.24 8.44
N VAL A 73 -10.58 4.74 9.15
CA VAL A 73 -11.95 4.22 9.15
C VAL A 73 -12.72 4.99 8.09
N SER A 74 -13.48 4.31 7.22
CA SER A 74 -14.39 5.01 6.32
C SER A 74 -15.81 4.99 6.89
N PRO A 75 -16.68 5.97 6.60
CA PRO A 75 -18.06 5.95 7.07
C PRO A 75 -18.86 4.71 6.64
N ALA A 76 -18.43 4.05 5.55
CA ALA A 76 -19.05 2.85 5.00
C ALA A 76 -18.34 1.55 5.41
N ASP A 77 -17.11 1.63 5.94
CA ASP A 77 -16.32 0.49 6.41
C ASP A 77 -15.63 0.84 7.73
N SER A 78 -16.16 0.28 8.82
CA SER A 78 -15.67 0.47 10.18
C SER A 78 -14.35 -0.26 10.47
N ARG A 79 -13.80 -1.02 9.51
CA ARG A 79 -12.52 -1.71 9.66
C ARG A 79 -11.38 -0.75 9.35
N ASP A 80 -10.38 -0.74 10.22
CA ASP A 80 -9.11 -0.09 9.91
C ASP A 80 -8.47 -0.81 8.72
N HIS A 81 -8.12 -0.05 7.68
CA HIS A 81 -7.48 -0.58 6.49
C HIS A 81 -6.42 0.39 5.96
N LEU A 82 -5.38 -0.16 5.34
CA LEU A 82 -4.44 0.61 4.54
C LEU A 82 -5.02 0.81 3.15
N THR A 83 -4.93 2.05 2.64
CA THR A 83 -5.18 2.29 1.23
C THR A 83 -3.87 2.22 0.49
N VAL A 84 -3.74 1.21 -0.38
CA VAL A 84 -2.53 0.96 -1.15
C VAL A 84 -2.80 1.10 -2.64
N VAL A 85 -1.76 1.41 -3.40
CA VAL A 85 -1.77 1.42 -4.85
C VAL A 85 -0.94 0.25 -5.34
N CYS A 86 -1.58 -0.69 -6.02
CA CYS A 86 -0.95 -1.82 -6.69
C CYS A 86 -0.50 -1.38 -8.08
N ILE A 87 0.80 -1.20 -8.26
CA ILE A 87 1.40 -0.83 -9.55
C ILE A 87 1.67 -2.11 -10.33
N LYS A 88 1.20 -2.15 -11.57
CA LYS A 88 1.31 -3.30 -12.47
C LYS A 88 2.50 -3.13 -13.40
N GLU A 89 2.97 -4.25 -13.93
CA GLU A 89 4.04 -4.27 -14.95
C GLU A 89 3.72 -3.44 -16.19
N SER A 90 2.43 -3.32 -16.56
CA SER A 90 1.98 -2.47 -17.67
C SER A 90 2.19 -0.97 -17.44
N GLY A 91 2.50 -0.55 -16.21
CA GLY A 91 2.50 0.85 -15.78
C GLY A 91 1.13 1.35 -15.30
N ASP A 92 0.08 0.54 -15.43
CA ASP A 92 -1.20 0.82 -14.78
C ASP A 92 -1.11 0.63 -13.27
N ALA A 93 -2.00 1.24 -12.52
CA ALA A 93 -2.14 0.95 -11.10
C ALA A 93 -3.60 0.79 -10.68
N GLU A 94 -3.81 0.23 -9.49
CA GLU A 94 -5.14 0.01 -8.95
C GLU A 94 -5.13 0.21 -7.44
N THR A 95 -6.11 0.95 -6.93
CA THR A 95 -6.23 1.19 -5.49
C THR A 95 -6.90 0.00 -4.83
N VAL A 96 -6.25 -0.56 -3.81
CA VAL A 96 -6.71 -1.71 -3.03
C VAL A 96 -6.73 -1.32 -1.55
N HIS A 97 -7.77 -1.73 -0.85
CA HIS A 97 -7.85 -1.58 0.60
C HIS A 97 -7.44 -2.89 1.27
N ILE A 98 -6.35 -2.85 2.03
CA ILE A 98 -5.85 -4.00 2.78
C ILE A 98 -6.29 -3.83 4.24
N PRO A 99 -7.13 -4.73 4.80
CA PRO A 99 -7.52 -4.67 6.20
C PRO A 99 -6.29 -4.69 7.11
N VAL A 100 -6.26 -3.80 8.09
CA VAL A 100 -5.28 -3.83 9.17
C VAL A 100 -5.77 -4.84 10.20
N SER A 101 -5.10 -5.98 10.28
CA SER A 101 -5.34 -6.94 11.35
C SER A 101 -4.97 -6.30 12.68
N LYS A 102 -5.97 -6.07 13.54
CA LYS A 102 -5.73 -5.76 14.96
C LYS A 102 -5.29 -7.06 15.62
N ASN A 103 -3.99 -7.20 15.87
CA ASN A 103 -3.51 -8.14 16.87
C ASN A 103 -3.79 -7.59 18.26
#